data_AF-A0A7V3FUN5-F1
#
_entry.id   AF-A0A7V3FUN5-F1
#
_cell.length_a   1.000
_cell.length_b   1.000
_cell.length_c   1.000
_cell.angle_alpha   90.00
_cell.angle_beta   90.00
_cell.angle_gamma   90.00
#
_symmetry.space_group_name_H-M   'P 1'
#
loop_
_entity.id
_entity.type
_entity.pdbx_description
1 polymer ?
#
loop_
_entity_poly.entity_id
_entity_poly.type
_entity_poly.pdbx_seq_one_letter_code
_entity_poly.pdbx_strand_id
1 'polypeptide(L)'
;ACGLSAQSSQTREISSFTKIDASGAPTIIYRQSDTLSLTIEANESEFNNIETKVSDNTLFIKASGTIKGSYKVRITGNTLNNLSLSGATNFKTIGNLKADSLTIEASGASNINIDCETRSIKTIAAGASQVNLSGTNKNLFADVSGASSLKAYKLTSENADVTASGASTAKIFTSQKLRANATGASSIKFKGEPKEVSAEGSSSSQIVKIAPDDSQKNVTGKDSSSTSFNWGNKKIIIADDDHKLDSIHDARERNQAFRHWNGVFFGVAGYTGPNYNFSIDKPHNYMELDYTRSFNWQINLFQQNIHIYKNYVNLVTGLGFDMNLYHFENKVKLNADSSFAWGNVDSTNTFSYKKNRLSSYFVQVPLLLDFNTSSNPKKAFHISVGVVGKYLLGGRTKQIVEKNGDTYKSTRNDSYNMNPFQFTGYVSVGYSNVTLFAQTNLNEMFKHNKGPELYPFSVGVRLINFN
;
A
#
# COMPACT_ATOMS: atom_id res chain seq x y z
N ALA A 1 -35.62 -19.47 -1.09
CA ALA A 1 -36.66 -18.56 -0.57
C ALA A 1 -35.99 -17.27 -0.12
N CYS A 2 -36.19 -16.18 -0.87
CA CYS A 2 -35.72 -14.85 -0.46
C CYS A 2 -36.77 -14.32 0.53
N GLY A 3 -36.57 -14.59 1.82
CA GLY A 3 -37.44 -14.06 2.86
C GLY A 3 -37.12 -12.58 3.06
N LEU A 4 -38.03 -11.70 2.65
CA LEU A 4 -38.06 -10.32 3.14
C LEU A 4 -38.32 -10.40 4.65
N SER A 5 -37.27 -10.28 5.46
CA SER A 5 -37.43 -10.08 6.90
C SER A 5 -37.78 -8.62 7.15
N ALA A 6 -38.97 -8.38 7.71
CA ALA A 6 -39.35 -7.05 8.17
C ALA A 6 -38.43 -6.65 9.34
N GLN A 7 -37.86 -5.44 9.28
CA GLN A 7 -37.10 -4.88 10.40
C GLN A 7 -38.06 -4.49 11.51
N SER A 8 -37.80 -4.98 12.72
CA SER A 8 -38.53 -4.66 13.94
C SER A 8 -37.65 -3.81 14.87
N SER A 9 -38.28 -3.17 15.87
CA SER A 9 -37.59 -2.30 16.83
C SER A 9 -37.74 -2.81 18.27
N GLN A 10 -36.64 -2.84 19.03
CA GLN A 10 -36.62 -3.19 20.45
C GLN A 10 -35.97 -2.06 21.25
N THR A 11 -36.67 -1.53 22.24
CA THR A 11 -36.09 -0.58 23.22
C THR A 11 -35.43 -1.35 24.36
N ARG A 12 -34.28 -0.87 24.83
CA ARG A 12 -33.56 -1.45 25.97
C ARG A 12 -33.28 -0.39 27.02
N GLU A 13 -33.45 -0.80 28.28
CA GLU A 13 -33.08 0.01 29.42
C GLU A 13 -31.55 0.13 29.51
N ILE A 14 -31.07 1.35 29.76
CA ILE A 14 -29.66 1.68 29.88
C ILE A 14 -29.44 2.65 31.04
N SER A 15 -28.35 2.48 31.77
CA SER A 15 -27.88 3.48 32.74
C SER A 15 -27.08 4.59 32.03
N SER A 16 -26.72 5.64 32.77
CA SER A 16 -25.89 6.72 32.25
C SER A 16 -24.51 6.22 31.81
N PHE A 17 -23.99 6.81 30.74
CA PHE A 17 -22.68 6.49 30.17
C PHE A 17 -22.07 7.75 29.57
N THR A 18 -20.75 7.76 29.44
CA THR A 18 -19.99 8.84 28.78
C THR A 18 -19.08 8.30 27.68
N LYS A 19 -19.05 6.98 27.49
CA LYS A 19 -18.22 6.29 26.51
C LYS A 19 -19.07 5.29 25.73
N ILE A 20 -18.76 5.10 24.45
CA ILE A 20 -19.36 4.05 23.61
C ILE A 20 -18.23 3.17 23.07
N ASP A 21 -18.35 1.87 23.28
CA ASP A 21 -17.51 0.84 22.66
C ASP A 21 -18.39 -0.03 21.77
N ALA A 22 -18.13 -0.04 20.46
CA ALA A 22 -18.94 -0.79 19.54
C ALA A 22 -18.14 -1.63 18.54
N SER A 23 -18.62 -2.86 18.32
CA SER A 23 -18.09 -3.82 17.37
C SER A 23 -19.21 -4.65 16.75
N GLY A 24 -18.90 -5.39 15.68
CA GLY A 24 -19.89 -6.27 15.03
C GLY A 24 -20.70 -5.61 13.92
N ALA A 25 -20.17 -4.54 13.31
CA ALA A 25 -20.79 -3.80 12.20
C ALA A 25 -22.15 -3.07 12.49
N PRO A 26 -22.37 -2.47 13.68
CA PRO A 26 -23.57 -1.67 13.91
C PRO A 26 -23.55 -0.36 13.10
N THR A 27 -24.74 0.13 12.75
CA THR A 27 -24.96 1.54 12.41
C THR A 27 -25.51 2.29 13.60
N ILE A 28 -24.71 3.15 14.21
CA ILE A 28 -25.05 3.91 15.42
C ILE A 28 -25.44 5.35 15.05
N ILE A 29 -26.58 5.78 15.56
CA ILE A 29 -27.05 7.16 15.46
C ILE A 29 -27.17 7.70 16.88
N TYR A 30 -26.35 8.70 17.20
CA TYR A 30 -26.29 9.31 18.52
C TYR A 30 -26.91 10.69 18.53
N ARG A 31 -27.73 10.99 19.54
CA ARG A 31 -28.27 12.33 19.80
C ARG A 31 -27.98 12.73 21.24
N GLN A 32 -27.34 13.89 21.42
CA GLN A 32 -27.14 14.46 22.75
C GLN A 32 -28.47 15.04 23.29
N SER A 33 -28.83 14.68 24.52
CA SER A 33 -30.05 15.09 25.23
C SER A 33 -29.92 14.80 26.73
N ASP A 34 -30.76 15.41 27.55
CA ASP A 34 -30.88 15.09 28.98
C ASP A 34 -31.64 13.78 29.24
N THR A 35 -32.28 13.24 28.20
CA THR A 35 -32.99 11.96 28.23
C THR A 35 -32.11 10.81 27.74
N LEU A 36 -32.24 9.65 28.39
CA LEU A 36 -31.57 8.42 27.98
C LEU A 36 -32.55 7.52 27.21
N SER A 37 -32.13 7.04 26.04
CA SER A 37 -32.86 6.00 25.32
C SER A 37 -31.95 5.18 24.42
N LEU A 38 -32.19 3.87 24.35
CA LEU A 38 -31.53 2.97 23.41
C LEU A 38 -32.58 2.15 22.67
N THR A 39 -32.61 2.26 21.34
CA THR A 39 -33.50 1.50 20.47
C THR A 39 -32.70 0.80 19.39
N ILE A 40 -32.90 -0.51 19.25
CA ILE A 40 -32.28 -1.35 18.23
C ILE A 40 -33.30 -1.62 17.13
N GLU A 41 -32.95 -1.38 15.88
CA GLU A 41 -33.68 -1.83 14.69
C GLU A 41 -32.91 -2.98 14.03
N ALA A 42 -33.51 -4.16 13.96
CA ALA A 42 -32.90 -5.36 13.38
C ALA A 42 -33.99 -6.33 12.90
N ASN A 43 -33.57 -7.47 12.34
CA ASN A 43 -34.48 -8.61 12.18
C ASN A 43 -34.80 -9.20 13.56
N GLU A 44 -36.03 -9.65 13.78
CA GLU A 44 -36.48 -10.10 15.10
C GLU A 44 -35.64 -11.26 15.66
N SER A 45 -35.19 -12.17 14.80
CA SER A 45 -34.31 -13.29 15.17
C SER A 45 -32.92 -12.86 15.65
N GLU A 46 -32.49 -11.63 15.35
CA GLU A 46 -31.14 -11.14 15.62
C GLU A 46 -31.03 -10.35 16.92
N PHE A 47 -32.14 -10.01 17.59
CA PHE A 47 -32.09 -9.23 18.84
C PHE A 47 -31.26 -9.91 19.93
N ASN A 48 -31.36 -11.23 20.06
CA ASN A 48 -30.59 -12.00 21.04
C ASN A 48 -29.09 -12.09 20.69
N ASN A 49 -28.74 -11.83 19.42
CA ASN A 49 -27.36 -11.79 18.95
C ASN A 49 -26.73 -10.40 19.09
N ILE A 50 -27.49 -9.38 19.50
CA ILE A 50 -26.97 -8.03 19.74
C ILE A 50 -26.92 -7.83 21.25
N GLU A 51 -25.72 -7.73 21.82
CA GLU A 51 -25.50 -7.45 23.23
C GLU A 51 -25.34 -5.95 23.47
N THR A 52 -26.07 -5.41 24.44
CA THR A 52 -25.91 -4.03 24.90
C THR A 52 -25.78 -4.01 26.41
N LYS A 53 -24.69 -3.48 26.93
CA LYS A 53 -24.43 -3.42 28.38
C LYS A 53 -23.71 -2.13 28.74
N VAL A 54 -24.11 -1.50 29.83
CA VAL A 54 -23.35 -0.39 30.41
C VAL A 54 -22.50 -0.93 31.55
N SER A 55 -21.18 -0.72 31.49
CA SER A 55 -20.23 -0.99 32.57
C SER A 55 -19.16 0.10 32.57
N ASP A 56 -18.75 0.58 33.74
CA ASP A 56 -17.68 1.59 33.90
C ASP A 56 -17.90 2.85 33.03
N ASN A 57 -19.13 3.38 33.04
CA ASN A 57 -19.59 4.49 32.20
C ASN A 57 -19.43 4.27 30.68
N THR A 58 -19.27 3.02 30.25
CA THR A 58 -19.11 2.62 28.86
C THR A 58 -20.30 1.80 28.41
N LEU A 59 -20.99 2.27 27.38
CA LEU A 59 -22.01 1.51 26.67
C LEU A 59 -21.32 0.60 25.65
N PHE A 60 -21.31 -0.69 25.93
CA PHE A 60 -20.83 -1.74 25.03
C PHE A 60 -21.95 -2.18 24.10
N ILE A 61 -21.66 -2.21 22.80
CA ILE A 61 -22.55 -2.71 21.74
C ILE A 61 -21.78 -3.75 20.95
N LYS A 62 -22.14 -5.02 21.09
CA LYS A 62 -21.41 -6.13 20.47
C LYS A 62 -22.35 -7.08 19.74
N ALA A 63 -21.89 -7.63 18.63
CA ALA A 63 -22.56 -8.76 17.98
C ALA A 63 -22.01 -10.07 18.55
N SER A 64 -22.89 -10.92 19.04
CA SER A 64 -22.62 -12.31 19.38
C SER A 64 -22.92 -13.18 18.16
N GLY A 65 -21.90 -13.82 17.59
CA GLY A 65 -22.04 -14.66 16.41
C GLY A 65 -22.16 -13.87 15.09
N THR A 66 -22.70 -14.53 14.06
CA THR A 66 -22.89 -13.92 12.72
C THR A 66 -24.30 -13.38 12.59
N ILE A 67 -24.45 -12.04 12.59
CA ILE A 67 -25.72 -11.37 12.35
C ILE A 67 -26.06 -11.43 10.86
N LYS A 68 -27.26 -11.92 10.52
CA LYS A 68 -27.75 -11.90 9.14
C LYS A 68 -28.43 -10.56 8.84
N GLY A 69 -27.71 -9.70 8.11
CA GLY A 69 -28.21 -8.40 7.65
C GLY A 69 -27.64 -7.22 8.45
N SER A 70 -28.16 -6.02 8.19
CA SER A 70 -27.75 -4.79 8.89
C SER A 70 -28.64 -4.52 10.09
N TYR A 71 -28.06 -4.05 11.19
CA TYR A 71 -28.80 -3.53 12.34
C TYR A 71 -28.37 -2.11 12.67
N LYS A 72 -29.29 -1.35 13.25
CA LYS A 72 -29.13 0.06 13.60
C LYS A 72 -29.42 0.25 15.08
N VAL A 73 -28.60 1.06 15.75
CA VAL A 73 -28.79 1.42 17.16
C VAL A 73 -28.96 2.93 17.24
N ARG A 74 -30.14 3.37 17.66
CA ARG A 74 -30.39 4.78 18.02
C ARG A 74 -30.14 4.94 19.50
N ILE A 75 -29.29 5.90 19.84
CA ILE A 75 -28.88 6.19 21.20
C ILE A 75 -29.14 7.67 21.46
N THR A 76 -29.86 7.95 22.54
CA THR A 76 -29.99 9.29 23.10
C THR A 76 -29.34 9.28 24.47
N GLY A 77 -28.46 10.25 24.75
CA GLY A 77 -27.83 10.38 26.05
C GLY A 77 -27.12 11.72 26.22
N ASN A 78 -26.45 11.90 27.35
CA ASN A 78 -25.86 13.16 27.77
C ASN A 78 -24.50 13.45 27.09
N THR A 79 -23.44 13.68 27.83
CA THR A 79 -22.12 13.99 27.26
C THR A 79 -21.42 12.73 26.79
N LEU A 80 -20.91 12.74 25.55
CA LEU A 80 -20.06 11.68 25.01
C LEU A 80 -18.61 12.14 24.97
N ASN A 81 -17.74 11.48 25.73
CA ASN A 81 -16.32 11.80 25.86
C ASN A 81 -15.40 10.81 25.13
N ASN A 82 -15.85 9.58 24.90
CA ASN A 82 -15.05 8.57 24.21
C ASN A 82 -15.93 7.73 23.26
N LEU A 83 -15.40 7.49 22.07
CA LEU A 83 -16.00 6.65 21.04
C LEU A 83 -14.93 5.68 20.53
N SER A 84 -15.04 4.41 20.91
CA SER A 84 -14.20 3.31 20.43
C SER A 84 -15.00 2.44 19.47
N LEU A 85 -14.57 2.37 18.21
CA LEU A 85 -15.24 1.63 17.16
C LEU A 85 -14.28 0.66 16.48
N SER A 86 -14.72 -0.58 16.33
CA SER A 86 -13.95 -1.63 15.66
C SER A 86 -14.77 -2.45 14.67
N GLY A 87 -14.13 -2.88 13.58
CA GLY A 87 -14.78 -3.63 12.50
C GLY A 87 -15.48 -2.71 11.50
N ALA A 88 -16.59 -3.14 10.90
CA ALA A 88 -17.31 -2.39 9.85
C ALA A 88 -18.44 -1.51 10.43
N THR A 89 -18.13 -0.72 11.46
CA THR A 89 -19.09 0.11 12.20
C THR A 89 -19.36 1.44 11.49
N ASN A 90 -20.60 1.93 11.54
CA ASN A 90 -20.93 3.31 11.16
C ASN A 90 -21.39 4.09 12.39
N PHE A 91 -20.92 5.33 12.56
CA PHE A 91 -21.38 6.21 13.64
C PHE A 91 -21.72 7.60 13.09
N LYS A 92 -22.86 8.15 13.50
CA LYS A 92 -23.28 9.49 13.14
C LYS A 92 -23.96 10.23 14.30
N THR A 93 -23.63 11.50 14.51
CA THR A 93 -24.41 12.37 15.39
C THR A 93 -25.61 13.00 14.69
N ILE A 94 -26.70 13.21 15.43
CA ILE A 94 -27.80 14.11 15.06
C ILE A 94 -27.64 15.38 15.88
N GLY A 95 -27.36 16.49 15.18
CA GLY A 95 -27.06 17.77 15.82
C GLY A 95 -25.63 17.84 16.33
N ASN A 96 -25.36 18.92 17.06
CA ASN A 96 -24.04 19.25 17.59
C ASN A 96 -23.80 18.53 18.92
N LEU A 97 -22.68 17.81 19.01
CA LEU A 97 -22.15 17.20 20.24
C LEU A 97 -21.27 18.21 21.00
N LYS A 98 -21.70 18.60 22.19
CA LYS A 98 -20.97 19.47 23.12
C LYS A 98 -20.21 18.63 24.15
N ALA A 99 -18.90 18.79 24.21
CA ALA A 99 -18.05 18.11 25.20
C ALA A 99 -16.73 18.86 25.43
N ASP A 100 -16.21 18.87 26.66
CA ASP A 100 -14.88 19.43 26.91
C ASP A 100 -13.78 18.66 26.16
N SER A 101 -13.82 17.33 26.23
CA SER A 101 -12.88 16.44 25.55
C SER A 101 -13.60 15.29 24.88
N LEU A 102 -13.23 15.01 23.62
CA LEU A 102 -13.73 13.89 22.84
C LEU A 102 -12.55 13.04 22.31
N THR A 103 -12.52 11.76 22.66
CA THR A 103 -11.58 10.77 22.11
C THR A 103 -12.30 9.87 21.13
N ILE A 104 -11.76 9.71 19.92
CA ILE A 104 -12.30 8.89 18.85
C ILE A 104 -11.24 7.87 18.46
N GLU A 105 -11.54 6.60 18.62
CA GLU A 105 -10.70 5.48 18.22
C GLU A 105 -11.45 4.67 17.17
N ALA A 106 -10.95 4.69 15.94
CA ALA A 106 -11.55 4.03 14.79
C ALA A 106 -10.58 2.99 14.24
N SER A 107 -10.96 1.72 14.29
CA SER A 107 -10.15 0.60 13.83
C SER A 107 -10.95 -0.35 12.92
N GLY A 108 -10.31 -0.90 11.89
CA GLY A 108 -10.99 -1.75 10.91
C GLY A 108 -11.53 -0.94 9.73
N ALA A 109 -12.83 -0.98 9.45
CA ALA A 109 -13.48 -0.32 8.31
C ALA A 109 -14.60 0.61 8.79
N SER A 110 -14.28 1.43 9.79
CA SER A 110 -15.27 2.29 10.46
C SER A 110 -15.51 3.60 9.70
N ASN A 111 -16.76 4.07 9.64
CA ASN A 111 -17.12 5.39 9.10
C ASN A 111 -17.80 6.25 10.16
N ILE A 112 -17.19 7.37 10.52
CA ILE A 112 -17.61 8.24 11.61
C ILE A 112 -17.95 9.63 11.06
N ASN A 113 -19.11 10.17 11.45
CA ASN A 113 -19.56 11.52 11.12
C ASN A 113 -20.01 12.24 12.39
N ILE A 114 -19.24 13.22 12.85
CA ILE A 114 -19.53 13.95 14.08
C ILE A 114 -19.53 15.45 13.78
N ASP A 115 -20.62 16.10 14.19
CA ASP A 115 -20.69 17.55 14.32
C ASP A 115 -20.55 17.91 15.80
N CYS A 116 -19.58 18.76 16.15
CA CYS A 116 -19.18 18.97 17.54
C CYS A 116 -18.69 20.38 17.88
N GLU A 117 -18.86 20.76 19.15
CA GLU A 117 -18.31 21.95 19.78
C GLU A 117 -17.52 21.48 21.01
N THR A 118 -16.19 21.55 20.90
CA THR A 118 -15.30 20.93 21.90
C THR A 118 -14.08 21.78 22.24
N ARG A 119 -13.44 21.51 23.38
CA ARG A 119 -12.14 22.12 23.72
C ARG A 119 -10.96 21.27 23.25
N SER A 120 -11.12 19.95 23.23
CA SER A 120 -10.06 19.05 22.78
C SER A 120 -10.61 17.82 22.09
N ILE A 121 -10.08 17.50 20.92
CA ILE A 121 -10.37 16.25 20.20
C ILE A 121 -9.07 15.45 20.08
N LYS A 122 -9.12 14.16 20.44
CA LYS A 122 -8.10 13.17 20.10
C LYS A 122 -8.70 12.17 19.14
N THR A 123 -8.14 12.03 17.95
CA THR A 123 -8.58 11.05 16.93
C THR A 123 -7.45 10.08 16.62
N ILE A 124 -7.70 8.79 16.81
CA ILE A 124 -6.85 7.70 16.37
C ILE A 124 -7.63 6.94 15.29
N ALA A 125 -7.18 7.01 14.04
CA ALA A 125 -7.79 6.30 12.93
C ALA A 125 -6.79 5.31 12.33
N ALA A 126 -7.14 4.02 12.35
CA ALA A 126 -6.30 2.93 11.88
C ALA A 126 -7.11 1.94 11.00
N GLY A 127 -6.40 1.12 10.23
CA GLY A 127 -7.01 0.18 9.28
C GLY A 127 -7.40 0.84 7.97
N ALA A 128 -8.69 0.85 7.64
CA ALA A 128 -9.33 1.47 6.47
C ALA A 128 -10.52 2.34 6.92
N SER A 129 -10.30 3.16 7.96
CA SER A 129 -11.34 3.94 8.62
C SER A 129 -11.47 5.35 8.03
N GLN A 130 -12.68 5.90 7.98
CA GLN A 130 -12.94 7.30 7.62
C GLN A 130 -13.58 8.05 8.78
N VAL A 131 -12.98 9.16 9.19
CA VAL A 131 -13.50 10.04 10.24
C VAL A 131 -13.79 11.42 9.66
N ASN A 132 -15.03 11.88 9.78
CA ASN A 132 -15.48 13.20 9.31
C ASN A 132 -15.90 14.03 10.53
N LEU A 133 -15.23 15.18 10.72
CA LEU A 133 -15.48 16.08 11.85
C LEU A 133 -15.91 17.45 11.33
N SER A 134 -16.92 18.05 11.95
CA SER A 134 -17.35 19.43 11.74
C SER A 134 -17.62 20.18 13.04
N GLY A 135 -17.70 21.50 12.95
CA GLY A 135 -18.03 22.41 14.05
C GLY A 135 -16.82 23.21 14.54
N THR A 136 -16.67 23.36 15.85
CA THR A 136 -15.62 24.17 16.48
C THR A 136 -14.81 23.38 17.50
N ASN A 137 -13.51 23.62 17.52
CA ASN A 137 -12.60 22.96 18.43
C ASN A 137 -11.44 23.89 18.82
N LYS A 138 -10.87 23.72 20.01
CA LYS A 138 -9.65 24.44 20.38
C LYS A 138 -8.37 23.65 20.05
N ASN A 139 -8.30 22.37 20.39
CA ASN A 139 -7.09 21.56 20.16
C ASN A 139 -7.42 20.24 19.47
N LEU A 140 -6.88 20.01 18.28
CA LEU A 140 -7.02 18.76 17.54
C LEU A 140 -5.72 17.97 17.63
N PHE A 141 -5.78 16.75 18.15
CA PHE A 141 -4.71 15.76 18.09
C PHE A 141 -5.18 14.61 17.20
N ALA A 142 -4.46 14.32 16.12
CA ALA A 142 -4.86 13.30 15.17
C ALA A 142 -3.71 12.37 14.80
N ASP A 143 -3.86 11.08 15.08
CA ASP A 143 -2.99 10.01 14.60
C ASP A 143 -3.75 9.20 13.54
N VAL A 144 -3.34 9.35 12.28
CA VAL A 144 -4.02 8.72 11.13
C VAL A 144 -3.06 7.74 10.45
N SER A 145 -3.36 6.44 10.54
CA SER A 145 -2.48 5.36 10.11
C SER A 145 -3.18 4.31 9.23
N GLY A 146 -2.41 3.49 8.52
CA GLY A 146 -2.95 2.51 7.56
C GLY A 146 -3.48 3.15 6.27
N ALA A 147 -4.65 2.72 5.81
CA ALA A 147 -5.41 3.27 4.69
C ALA A 147 -6.59 4.15 5.18
N SER A 148 -6.36 4.94 6.23
CA SER A 148 -7.40 5.74 6.90
C SER A 148 -7.47 7.20 6.41
N SER A 149 -8.63 7.83 6.53
CA SER A 149 -8.86 9.22 6.12
C SER A 149 -9.53 10.05 7.22
N LEU A 150 -8.92 11.15 7.62
CA LEU A 150 -9.53 12.21 8.44
C LEU A 150 -9.99 13.37 7.54
N LYS A 151 -11.27 13.71 7.58
CA LYS A 151 -11.90 14.83 6.84
C LYS A 151 -12.48 15.84 7.83
N ALA A 152 -11.68 16.83 8.17
CA ALA A 152 -11.96 17.84 9.19
C ALA A 152 -11.74 19.28 8.69
N TYR A 153 -11.92 19.56 7.38
CA TYR A 153 -11.93 20.94 6.87
C TYR A 153 -13.09 21.78 7.43
N LYS A 154 -14.19 21.12 7.82
CA LYS A 154 -15.36 21.78 8.42
C LYS A 154 -15.26 21.90 9.94
N LEU A 155 -14.16 21.45 10.54
CA LEU A 155 -13.88 21.57 11.97
C LEU A 155 -12.89 22.71 12.18
N THR A 156 -13.38 23.85 12.64
CA THR A 156 -12.56 25.04 12.88
C THR A 156 -11.76 24.84 14.17
N SER A 157 -10.49 24.43 14.05
CA SER A 157 -9.59 24.23 15.20
C SER A 157 -8.66 25.43 15.43
N GLU A 158 -8.39 25.83 16.67
CA GLU A 158 -7.33 26.83 16.93
C GLU A 158 -5.94 26.21 16.72
N ASN A 159 -5.67 25.06 17.36
CA ASN A 159 -4.40 24.34 17.28
C ASN A 159 -4.63 22.93 16.71
N ALA A 160 -3.70 22.45 15.89
CA ALA A 160 -3.71 21.09 15.37
C ALA A 160 -2.33 20.44 15.45
N ASP A 161 -2.26 19.24 16.03
CA ASP A 161 -1.12 18.32 15.99
C ASP A 161 -1.56 17.06 15.25
N VAL A 162 -1.01 16.83 14.06
CA VAL A 162 -1.45 15.78 13.14
C VAL A 162 -0.26 14.92 12.73
N THR A 163 -0.34 13.63 13.02
CA THR A 163 0.57 12.61 12.52
C THR A 163 -0.15 11.73 11.52
N ALA A 164 0.39 11.61 10.31
CA ALA A 164 -0.15 10.77 9.25
C ALA A 164 0.91 9.76 8.78
N SER A 165 0.64 8.46 8.92
CA SER A 165 1.56 7.38 8.52
C SER A 165 0.90 6.34 7.62
N GLY A 166 1.69 5.66 6.78
CA GLY A 166 1.18 4.64 5.85
C GLY A 166 0.57 5.27 4.59
N ALA A 167 -0.59 4.80 4.15
CA ALA A 167 -1.35 5.30 3.00
C ALA A 167 -2.53 6.18 3.45
N SER A 168 -2.30 7.04 4.45
CA SER A 168 -3.36 7.82 5.11
C SER A 168 -3.48 9.25 4.59
N THR A 169 -4.66 9.86 4.76
CA THR A 169 -4.90 11.27 4.42
C THR A 169 -5.56 12.02 5.58
N ALA A 170 -5.04 13.20 5.92
CA ALA A 170 -5.65 14.11 6.88
C ALA A 170 -5.95 15.47 6.21
N LYS A 171 -7.20 15.91 6.26
CA LYS A 171 -7.67 17.21 5.80
C LYS A 171 -8.16 18.00 7.00
N ILE A 172 -7.48 19.07 7.40
CA ILE A 172 -7.78 19.81 8.64
C ILE A 172 -7.90 21.32 8.39
N PHE A 173 -8.52 22.04 9.32
CA PHE A 173 -8.48 23.50 9.37
C PHE A 173 -7.83 23.94 10.69
N THR A 174 -6.91 24.91 10.63
CA THR A 174 -6.31 25.50 11.84
C THR A 174 -6.03 27.00 11.69
N SER A 175 -6.22 27.76 12.78
CA SER A 175 -6.08 29.23 12.78
C SER A 175 -4.93 29.79 13.62
N GLN A 176 -4.33 29.02 14.53
CA GLN A 176 -3.23 29.49 15.38
C GLN A 176 -1.94 28.68 15.20
N LYS A 177 -1.95 27.38 15.51
CA LYS A 177 -0.74 26.54 15.48
C LYS A 177 -0.96 25.23 14.74
N LEU A 178 -0.03 24.87 13.87
CA LEU A 178 0.01 23.59 13.18
C LEU A 178 1.31 22.85 13.46
N ARG A 179 1.22 21.62 13.97
CA ARG A 179 2.28 20.62 13.91
C ARG A 179 1.83 19.49 13.00
N ALA A 180 2.58 19.19 11.96
CA ALA A 180 2.24 18.18 10.97
C ALA A 180 3.41 17.22 10.73
N ASN A 181 3.23 15.95 11.04
CA ASN A 181 4.22 14.90 10.85
C ASN A 181 3.70 13.87 9.84
N ALA A 182 4.32 13.76 8.67
CA ALA A 182 3.86 12.86 7.61
C ALA A 182 4.95 11.83 7.24
N THR A 183 4.63 10.54 7.34
CA THR A 183 5.56 9.44 6.99
C THR A 183 4.91 8.41 6.07
N GLY A 184 5.71 7.79 5.19
CA GLY A 184 5.18 6.87 4.18
C GLY A 184 4.43 7.61 3.06
N ALA A 185 3.48 6.94 2.42
CA ALA A 185 2.65 7.50 1.33
C ALA A 185 1.48 8.37 1.86
N SER A 186 1.70 9.11 2.94
CA SER A 186 0.66 9.88 3.62
C SER A 186 0.56 11.33 3.13
N SER A 187 -0.64 11.93 3.26
CA SER A 187 -0.89 13.32 2.87
C SER A 187 -1.63 14.09 3.96
N ILE A 188 -1.04 15.19 4.42
CA ILE A 188 -1.68 16.18 5.30
C ILE A 188 -2.00 17.41 4.47
N LYS A 189 -3.27 17.82 4.45
CA LYS A 189 -3.74 19.04 3.81
C LYS A 189 -4.39 19.92 4.86
N PHE A 190 -4.05 21.20 4.89
CA PHE A 190 -4.62 22.13 5.85
C PHE A 190 -5.16 23.40 5.20
N LYS A 191 -6.32 23.86 5.68
CA LYS A 191 -6.89 25.19 5.42
C LYS A 191 -6.64 26.10 6.63
N GLY A 192 -6.76 27.41 6.41
CA GLY A 192 -6.59 28.44 7.44
C GLY A 192 -5.21 29.09 7.44
N GLU A 193 -5.05 30.10 8.30
CA GLU A 193 -3.86 30.94 8.42
C GLU A 193 -3.22 30.77 9.81
N PRO A 194 -2.59 29.61 10.11
CA PRO A 194 -1.88 29.43 11.38
C PRO A 194 -0.68 30.38 11.46
N LYS A 195 -0.50 30.98 12.64
CA LYS A 195 0.63 31.86 12.95
C LYS A 195 1.94 31.10 13.14
N GLU A 196 1.85 29.85 13.59
CA GLU A 196 3.00 28.96 13.78
C GLU A 196 2.79 27.64 13.02
N VAL A 197 3.78 27.23 12.23
CA VAL A 197 3.74 25.97 11.46
C VAL A 197 5.05 25.22 11.65
N SER A 198 4.95 23.98 12.14
CA SER A 198 6.02 22.99 12.14
C SER A 198 5.59 21.80 11.30
N ALA A 199 6.38 21.45 10.28
CA ALA A 199 6.02 20.41 9.32
C ALA A 199 7.22 19.51 9.01
N GLU A 200 7.10 18.23 9.38
CA GLU A 200 8.10 17.19 9.13
C GLU A 200 7.51 16.13 8.21
N GLY A 201 8.21 15.82 7.12
CA GLY A 201 7.73 14.90 6.09
C GLY A 201 8.84 13.99 5.60
N SER A 202 8.55 12.69 5.44
CA SER A 202 9.40 11.76 4.69
C SER A 202 9.34 12.05 3.18
N SER A 203 10.29 11.53 2.41
CA SER A 203 10.38 11.73 0.95
C SER A 203 9.12 11.35 0.17
N SER A 204 8.34 10.41 0.68
CA SER A 204 7.11 9.89 0.05
C SER A 204 5.82 10.56 0.53
N SER A 205 5.93 11.54 1.44
CA SER A 205 4.79 12.19 2.08
C SER A 205 4.55 13.60 1.55
N GLN A 206 3.33 14.13 1.75
CA GLN A 206 2.99 15.50 1.34
C GLN A 206 2.28 16.27 2.45
N ILE A 207 2.75 17.48 2.71
CA ILE A 207 2.08 18.45 3.58
C ILE A 207 1.78 19.69 2.74
N VAL A 208 0.49 20.05 2.61
CA VAL A 208 0.01 21.08 1.66
C VAL A 208 -0.96 22.05 2.34
N LYS A 209 -0.71 23.35 2.19
CA LYS A 209 -1.67 24.41 2.53
C LYS A 209 -2.63 24.63 1.37
N ILE A 210 -3.91 24.81 1.67
CA ILE A 210 -4.97 25.14 0.70
C ILE A 210 -5.45 26.57 0.96
N ALA A 211 -5.47 27.41 -0.08
CA ALA A 211 -5.89 28.81 0.00
C ALA A 211 -7.41 28.96 0.25
N PRO A 212 -7.86 30.09 0.84
CA PRO A 212 -9.28 30.42 0.97
C PRO A 212 -9.91 30.89 -0.35
N ASP A 213 -11.19 30.56 -0.57
CA ASP A 213 -11.95 30.73 -1.83
C ASP A 213 -12.15 32.20 -2.29
N ASP A 214 -11.92 33.22 -1.44
CA ASP A 214 -12.33 34.62 -1.71
C ASP A 214 -11.36 35.47 -2.57
N SER A 215 -10.38 34.85 -3.26
CA SER A 215 -9.41 35.57 -4.12
C SER A 215 -9.83 35.66 -5.61
N GLN A 216 -11.13 35.56 -5.91
CA GLN A 216 -11.66 35.35 -7.27
C GLN A 216 -12.31 36.56 -7.98
N LYS A 217 -12.08 37.83 -7.60
CA LYS A 217 -12.63 38.99 -8.35
C LYS A 217 -11.56 39.91 -8.93
N ASN A 218 -11.47 39.84 -10.26
CA ASN A 218 -10.77 40.71 -11.23
C ASN A 218 -9.34 40.32 -11.63
N VAL A 219 -9.18 39.40 -12.60
CA VAL A 219 -8.28 39.61 -13.76
C VAL A 219 -8.79 38.80 -14.96
N THR A 220 -9.36 39.50 -15.94
CA THR A 220 -9.45 39.07 -17.33
C THR A 220 -8.09 39.28 -18.00
N GLY A 221 -7.44 38.21 -18.48
CA GLY A 221 -6.30 38.32 -19.41
C GLY A 221 -5.15 37.37 -19.13
N LYS A 222 -4.96 36.42 -20.06
CA LYS A 222 -3.70 35.90 -20.61
C LYS A 222 -2.47 35.81 -19.67
N ASP A 223 -2.03 34.57 -19.45
CA ASP A 223 -0.71 34.15 -18.96
C ASP A 223 -0.26 34.73 -17.60
N SER A 224 -0.61 34.07 -16.50
CA SER A 224 -0.02 34.35 -15.17
C SER A 224 0.38 33.06 -14.44
N SER A 225 1.68 32.82 -14.51
CA SER A 225 2.55 31.79 -13.93
C SER A 225 2.23 31.38 -12.48
N SER A 226 2.27 30.06 -12.22
CA SER A 226 2.40 29.55 -10.86
C SER A 226 3.71 30.03 -10.25
N THR A 227 3.63 30.69 -9.09
CA THR A 227 4.82 31.18 -8.41
C THR A 227 5.36 30.08 -7.50
N SER A 228 6.51 29.52 -7.88
CA SER A 228 7.26 28.59 -7.04
C SER A 228 8.42 29.33 -6.38
N PHE A 229 8.50 29.29 -5.04
CA PHE A 229 9.69 29.73 -4.33
C PHE A 229 10.46 28.53 -3.78
N ASN A 230 11.79 28.58 -3.93
CA ASN A 230 12.71 27.63 -3.35
C ASN A 230 13.19 28.16 -2.00
N TRP A 231 12.99 27.40 -0.92
CA TRP A 231 13.62 27.68 0.37
C TRP A 231 14.52 26.48 0.72
N GLY A 232 15.83 26.67 0.56
CA GLY A 232 16.82 25.61 0.74
C GLY A 232 16.58 24.45 -0.23
N ASN A 233 16.46 23.24 0.30
CA ASN A 233 16.37 22.01 -0.50
C ASN A 233 14.92 21.63 -0.86
N LYS A 234 13.95 22.55 -0.69
CA LYS A 234 12.51 22.26 -0.84
C LYS A 234 11.82 23.27 -1.76
N LYS A 235 10.88 22.73 -2.55
CA LYS A 235 10.02 23.47 -3.48
C LYS A 235 8.61 23.59 -2.89
N ILE A 236 8.13 24.82 -2.72
CA ILE A 236 6.74 25.10 -2.33
C ILE A 236 6.00 25.65 -3.55
N ILE A 237 4.80 25.11 -3.82
CA ILE A 237 3.98 25.47 -4.98
C ILE A 237 2.70 26.12 -4.45
N ILE A 238 2.47 27.38 -4.84
CA ILE A 238 1.22 28.10 -4.57
C ILE A 238 0.34 27.96 -5.82
N ALA A 239 -0.93 27.58 -5.64
CA ALA A 239 -1.90 27.39 -6.71
C ALA A 239 -3.15 28.25 -6.46
N ASP A 240 -3.68 28.83 -7.54
CA ASP A 240 -4.47 30.07 -7.52
C ASP A 240 -5.99 29.85 -7.70
N ASP A 241 -6.50 28.60 -7.75
CA ASP A 241 -7.96 28.41 -7.81
C ASP A 241 -8.49 26.98 -7.61
N ASP A 242 -9.59 26.85 -6.84
CA ASP A 242 -10.27 25.58 -6.48
C ASP A 242 -11.10 24.99 -7.65
N HIS A 243 -11.43 25.76 -8.70
CA HIS A 243 -12.11 25.24 -9.91
C HIS A 243 -11.18 24.72 -11.02
N LYS A 244 -9.87 24.66 -10.77
CA LYS A 244 -8.92 23.92 -11.62
C LYS A 244 -8.16 22.82 -10.88
N LEU A 245 -8.59 22.45 -9.68
CA LEU A 245 -8.09 21.25 -9.01
C LEU A 245 -8.58 19.96 -9.67
N ASP A 246 -9.68 19.97 -10.43
CA ASP A 246 -10.07 18.84 -11.30
C ASP A 246 -9.06 18.60 -12.43
N SER A 247 -8.35 19.64 -12.89
CA SER A 247 -7.29 19.47 -13.89
C SER A 247 -5.95 18.96 -13.30
N ILE A 248 -5.77 19.06 -11.97
CA ILE A 248 -4.67 18.43 -11.23
C ILE A 248 -5.08 17.03 -10.73
N HIS A 249 -6.36 16.82 -10.41
CA HIS A 249 -6.95 15.49 -10.17
C HIS A 249 -6.82 14.63 -11.42
N ASP A 250 -7.09 15.20 -12.60
CA ASP A 250 -6.88 14.53 -13.89
C ASP A 250 -5.40 14.35 -14.24
N ALA A 251 -4.50 15.18 -13.71
CA ALA A 251 -3.05 14.94 -13.85
C ALA A 251 -2.53 13.83 -12.93
N ARG A 252 -3.19 13.58 -11.78
CA ARG A 252 -2.80 12.56 -10.80
C ARG A 252 -3.52 11.23 -10.99
N GLU A 253 -4.73 11.19 -11.51
CA GLU A 253 -5.35 9.95 -12.02
C GLU A 253 -4.63 9.43 -13.25
N ARG A 254 -4.00 10.31 -14.04
CA ARG A 254 -3.05 9.89 -15.08
C ARG A 254 -1.79 9.23 -14.52
N ASN A 255 -1.45 9.41 -13.23
CA ASN A 255 -0.20 8.96 -12.63
C ASN A 255 -0.29 7.55 -12.01
N GLN A 256 -1.49 7.11 -11.60
CA GLN A 256 -1.72 5.71 -11.18
C GLN A 256 -1.77 4.76 -12.38
N ALA A 257 -2.13 5.23 -13.56
CA ALA A 257 -2.52 4.34 -14.62
C ALA A 257 -1.40 3.96 -15.61
N PHE A 258 -0.24 4.67 -15.61
CA PHE A 258 0.98 4.30 -16.36
C PHE A 258 2.03 3.58 -15.52
N ARG A 259 1.60 2.70 -14.60
CA ARG A 259 2.52 1.85 -13.84
C ARG A 259 2.66 0.51 -14.54
N HIS A 260 3.65 0.41 -15.43
CA HIS A 260 3.90 -0.81 -16.23
C HIS A 260 4.86 -1.79 -15.57
N TRP A 261 5.71 -1.31 -14.65
CA TRP A 261 6.71 -2.11 -13.94
C TRP A 261 6.20 -2.61 -12.58
N ASN A 262 5.22 -1.93 -11.98
CA ASN A 262 4.55 -2.34 -10.75
C ASN A 262 3.66 -3.56 -10.99
N GLY A 263 3.74 -4.55 -10.11
CA GLY A 263 2.93 -5.77 -10.20
C GLY A 263 3.68 -7.06 -9.90
N VAL A 264 3.00 -8.18 -10.19
CA VAL A 264 3.56 -9.54 -10.15
C VAL A 264 3.89 -9.99 -11.56
N PHE A 265 5.12 -10.42 -11.78
CA PHE A 265 5.61 -10.95 -13.04
C PHE A 265 5.98 -12.41 -12.89
N PHE A 266 5.73 -13.17 -13.95
CA PHE A 266 6.10 -14.57 -14.05
C PHE A 266 6.70 -14.83 -15.42
N GLY A 267 7.77 -15.62 -15.45
CA GLY A 267 8.46 -15.95 -16.69
C GLY A 267 9.32 -17.20 -16.59
N VAL A 268 9.93 -17.54 -17.72
CA VAL A 268 10.99 -18.54 -17.77
C VAL A 268 12.28 -17.90 -17.29
N ALA A 269 13.03 -18.60 -16.44
CA ALA A 269 14.35 -18.19 -15.99
C ALA A 269 15.41 -19.05 -16.65
N GLY A 270 16.49 -18.42 -17.12
CA GLY A 270 17.61 -19.10 -17.73
C GLY A 270 18.91 -18.33 -17.55
N TYR A 271 19.96 -18.81 -18.20
CA TYR A 271 21.19 -18.07 -18.42
C TYR A 271 21.80 -18.50 -19.75
N THR A 272 22.63 -17.62 -20.29
CA THR A 272 23.44 -17.89 -21.48
C THR A 272 24.91 -17.97 -21.08
N GLY A 273 25.70 -18.69 -21.87
CA GLY A 273 27.16 -18.69 -21.76
C GLY A 273 27.80 -17.47 -22.43
N PRO A 274 29.12 -17.49 -22.64
CA PRO A 274 29.84 -16.45 -23.36
C PRO A 274 29.20 -16.18 -24.74
N ASN A 275 29.18 -14.92 -25.17
CA ASN A 275 28.55 -14.47 -26.42
C ASN A 275 27.04 -14.76 -26.54
N TYR A 276 26.33 -14.91 -25.40
CA TYR A 276 24.90 -15.20 -25.34
C TYR A 276 24.47 -16.52 -25.98
N ASN A 277 25.35 -17.53 -26.00
CA ASN A 277 25.01 -18.87 -26.45
C ASN A 277 24.15 -19.62 -25.40
N PHE A 278 23.15 -20.37 -25.86
CA PHE A 278 22.28 -21.18 -25.00
C PHE A 278 22.84 -22.58 -24.70
N SER A 279 23.84 -23.04 -25.44
CA SER A 279 24.54 -24.29 -25.14
C SER A 279 25.66 -24.05 -24.11
N ILE A 280 25.73 -24.92 -23.10
CA ILE A 280 26.79 -24.86 -22.08
C ILE A 280 27.75 -26.02 -22.31
N ASP A 281 28.91 -25.69 -22.86
CA ASP A 281 29.93 -26.66 -23.21
C ASP A 281 30.68 -27.18 -21.96
N LYS A 282 31.35 -28.34 -22.13
CA LYS A 282 32.23 -28.90 -21.12
C LYS A 282 33.37 -27.91 -20.80
N PRO A 283 33.78 -27.78 -19.52
CA PRO A 283 33.41 -28.61 -18.37
C PRO A 283 32.16 -28.11 -17.59
N HIS A 284 31.42 -27.13 -18.10
CA HIS A 284 30.39 -26.42 -17.33
C HIS A 284 28.96 -26.95 -17.51
N ASN A 285 28.77 -28.05 -18.23
CA ASN A 285 27.46 -28.68 -18.48
C ASN A 285 26.69 -29.11 -17.21
N TYR A 286 27.34 -29.10 -16.03
CA TYR A 286 26.65 -29.23 -14.75
C TYR A 286 25.69 -28.04 -14.45
N MET A 287 25.80 -26.94 -15.19
CA MET A 287 24.86 -25.82 -15.16
C MET A 287 23.78 -25.93 -16.24
N GLU A 288 23.63 -27.05 -16.93
CA GLU A 288 22.54 -27.18 -17.90
C GLU A 288 21.17 -27.19 -17.21
N LEU A 289 20.22 -26.46 -17.79
CA LEU A 289 18.91 -26.19 -17.19
C LEU A 289 17.78 -26.89 -17.93
N ASP A 290 16.85 -27.42 -17.15
CA ASP A 290 15.53 -27.72 -17.66
C ASP A 290 14.69 -26.44 -17.66
N TYR A 291 14.59 -25.81 -18.84
CA TYR A 291 13.82 -24.59 -19.05
C TYR A 291 12.32 -24.77 -18.83
N THR A 292 11.77 -25.98 -18.99
CA THR A 292 10.33 -26.25 -18.76
C THR A 292 9.95 -26.15 -17.29
N ARG A 293 10.93 -26.28 -16.40
CA ARG A 293 10.76 -26.20 -14.94
C ARG A 293 11.42 -24.98 -14.34
N SER A 294 12.20 -24.21 -15.11
CA SER A 294 12.94 -23.06 -14.61
C SER A 294 12.16 -21.76 -14.75
N PHE A 295 11.90 -21.09 -13.62
CA PHE A 295 10.95 -19.97 -13.56
C PHE A 295 11.51 -18.74 -12.85
N ASN A 296 11.06 -17.58 -13.28
CA ASN A 296 11.30 -16.29 -12.64
C ASN A 296 9.99 -15.77 -12.05
N TRP A 297 10.07 -15.23 -10.85
CA TRP A 297 9.00 -14.48 -10.20
C TRP A 297 9.53 -13.11 -9.81
N GLN A 298 8.80 -12.06 -10.16
CA GLN A 298 9.10 -10.70 -9.69
C GLN A 298 7.89 -10.12 -8.97
N ILE A 299 8.13 -9.47 -7.86
CA ILE A 299 7.12 -8.73 -7.10
C ILE A 299 7.63 -7.30 -6.98
N ASN A 300 7.15 -6.45 -7.86
CA ASN A 300 7.54 -5.04 -7.94
C ASN A 300 6.53 -4.21 -7.17
N LEU A 301 6.86 -3.90 -5.92
CA LEU A 301 5.93 -3.32 -4.95
C LEU A 301 5.73 -1.82 -5.14
N PHE A 302 6.79 -1.10 -5.51
CA PHE A 302 6.77 0.35 -5.62
C PHE A 302 7.33 0.81 -6.95
N GLN A 303 6.62 1.71 -7.61
CA GLN A 303 7.05 2.37 -8.84
C GLN A 303 6.84 3.89 -8.71
N GLN A 304 7.87 4.65 -9.05
CA GLN A 304 7.88 6.10 -9.14
C GLN A 304 8.18 6.52 -10.58
N ASN A 305 7.29 7.32 -11.17
CA ASN A 305 7.47 7.90 -12.49
C ASN A 305 7.93 9.36 -12.38
N ILE A 306 9.02 9.70 -13.05
CA ILE A 306 9.56 11.05 -13.21
C ILE A 306 9.30 11.44 -14.67
N HIS A 307 8.34 12.32 -14.90
CA HIS A 307 7.91 12.70 -16.25
C HIS A 307 8.98 13.56 -16.93
N ILE A 308 9.54 13.09 -18.04
CA ILE A 308 10.48 13.86 -18.86
C ILE A 308 9.70 14.68 -19.88
N TYR A 309 8.75 14.07 -20.58
CA TYR A 309 7.87 14.75 -21.54
C TYR A 309 6.42 14.27 -21.40
N LYS A 310 5.61 15.08 -20.69
CA LYS A 310 4.21 14.77 -20.36
C LYS A 310 4.12 13.32 -19.86
N ASN A 311 3.14 12.53 -20.33
CA ASN A 311 3.03 11.11 -20.01
C ASN A 311 3.62 10.20 -21.09
N TYR A 312 4.10 10.77 -22.19
CA TYR A 312 4.63 10.01 -23.32
C TYR A 312 6.02 9.47 -23.04
N VAL A 313 6.82 10.18 -22.23
CA VAL A 313 8.18 9.77 -21.86
C VAL A 313 8.39 9.97 -20.36
N ASN A 314 8.62 8.87 -19.65
CA ASN A 314 8.83 8.84 -18.21
C ASN A 314 10.16 8.16 -17.88
N LEU A 315 10.85 8.67 -16.87
CA LEU A 315 11.91 7.94 -16.18
C LEU A 315 11.29 7.19 -15.00
N VAL A 316 11.41 5.87 -15.00
CA VAL A 316 10.80 4.98 -14.03
C VAL A 316 11.87 4.46 -13.08
N THR A 317 11.61 4.61 -11.78
CA THR A 317 12.38 3.95 -10.72
C THR A 317 11.45 3.28 -9.71
N GLY A 318 11.96 2.49 -8.78
CA GLY A 318 11.11 1.68 -7.92
C GLY A 318 11.85 0.71 -7.00
N LEU A 319 11.09 -0.16 -6.37
CA LEU A 319 11.61 -1.23 -5.53
C LEU A 319 10.81 -2.52 -5.77
N GLY A 320 11.53 -3.62 -5.96
CA GLY A 320 10.94 -4.93 -6.18
C GLY A 320 11.79 -6.06 -5.63
N PHE A 321 11.24 -7.26 -5.68
CA PHE A 321 11.91 -8.51 -5.36
C PHE A 321 11.94 -9.40 -6.60
N ASP A 322 13.08 -10.03 -6.88
CA ASP A 322 13.27 -10.93 -8.02
C ASP A 322 13.76 -12.28 -7.50
N MET A 323 13.07 -13.34 -7.90
CA MET A 323 13.35 -14.71 -7.50
C MET A 323 13.52 -15.57 -8.74
N ASN A 324 14.70 -16.15 -8.90
CA ASN A 324 14.99 -17.09 -9.98
C ASN A 324 15.07 -18.51 -9.44
N LEU A 325 14.38 -19.42 -10.11
CA LEU A 325 14.25 -20.83 -9.76
C LEU A 325 14.82 -21.68 -10.89
N TYR A 326 16.11 -21.98 -10.82
CA TYR A 326 16.84 -22.75 -11.84
C TYR A 326 16.78 -24.24 -11.52
N HIS A 327 16.11 -25.03 -12.35
CA HIS A 327 16.11 -26.49 -12.24
C HIS A 327 17.17 -27.07 -13.18
N PHE A 328 18.10 -27.85 -12.61
CA PHE A 328 19.15 -28.48 -13.41
C PHE A 328 18.60 -29.67 -14.17
N GLU A 329 18.95 -29.75 -15.45
CA GLU A 329 18.67 -30.92 -16.30
C GLU A 329 19.48 -32.13 -15.81
N ASN A 330 20.76 -31.88 -15.51
CA ASN A 330 21.68 -32.88 -15.01
C ASN A 330 21.51 -33.13 -13.49
N LYS A 331 21.80 -34.36 -13.07
CA LYS A 331 21.81 -34.82 -11.66
C LYS A 331 23.02 -34.23 -10.91
N VAL A 332 22.99 -32.93 -10.67
CA VAL A 332 24.16 -32.16 -10.23
C VAL A 332 24.12 -31.85 -8.74
N LYS A 333 25.22 -32.12 -8.05
CA LYS A 333 25.50 -31.54 -6.72
C LYS A 333 26.41 -30.33 -6.88
N LEU A 334 25.84 -29.14 -6.67
CA LEU A 334 26.61 -27.90 -6.63
C LEU A 334 27.43 -27.78 -5.36
N ASN A 335 28.69 -27.43 -5.53
CA ASN A 335 29.65 -27.10 -4.48
C ASN A 335 30.24 -25.72 -4.77
N ALA A 336 30.63 -25.02 -3.72
CA ALA A 336 31.46 -23.84 -3.83
C ALA A 336 32.42 -23.81 -2.65
N ASP A 337 33.64 -23.38 -2.91
CA ASP A 337 34.62 -23.00 -1.89
C ASP A 337 34.96 -21.50 -2.03
N SER A 338 35.98 -21.03 -1.32
CA SER A 338 36.39 -19.62 -1.37
C SER A 338 36.89 -19.16 -2.75
N SER A 339 37.26 -20.11 -3.63
CA SER A 339 37.88 -19.89 -4.92
C SER A 339 36.92 -20.06 -6.11
N PHE A 340 36.10 -21.11 -6.15
CA PHE A 340 35.28 -21.41 -7.34
C PHE A 340 33.99 -22.19 -7.03
N ALA A 341 32.94 -21.98 -7.84
CA ALA A 341 31.69 -22.73 -7.82
C ALA A 341 31.66 -23.79 -8.92
N TRP A 342 31.45 -25.06 -8.56
CA TRP A 342 31.51 -26.22 -9.46
C TRP A 342 30.45 -27.26 -9.14
N GLY A 343 30.16 -28.17 -10.06
CA GLY A 343 29.17 -29.23 -9.88
C GLY A 343 29.68 -30.60 -10.27
N ASN A 344 29.23 -31.64 -9.56
CA ASN A 344 29.44 -33.04 -9.98
C ASN A 344 28.16 -33.56 -10.62
N VAL A 345 28.24 -34.04 -11.86
CA VAL A 345 27.15 -34.77 -12.53
C VAL A 345 27.23 -36.23 -12.12
N ASP A 346 26.19 -36.74 -11.46
CA ASP A 346 26.10 -38.16 -11.13
C ASP A 346 25.77 -38.99 -12.36
N SER A 347 26.78 -39.72 -12.88
CA SER A 347 26.66 -40.59 -14.05
C SER A 347 26.36 -42.06 -13.68
N THR A 348 26.26 -42.39 -12.39
CA THR A 348 26.19 -43.78 -11.91
C THR A 348 24.77 -44.35 -11.89
N ASN A 349 23.74 -43.53 -12.12
CA ASN A 349 22.31 -43.87 -11.97
C ASN A 349 21.89 -44.47 -10.62
N THR A 350 22.78 -44.44 -9.61
CA THR A 350 22.52 -44.92 -8.24
C THR A 350 21.40 -44.14 -7.54
N PHE A 351 21.10 -42.93 -8.01
CA PHE A 351 20.15 -42.00 -7.42
C PHE A 351 19.14 -41.49 -8.45
N SER A 352 17.86 -41.45 -8.08
CA SER A 352 16.80 -40.79 -8.86
C SER A 352 16.51 -39.41 -8.29
N TYR A 353 16.89 -38.34 -9.01
CA TYR A 353 16.65 -36.97 -8.56
C TYR A 353 15.23 -36.55 -8.95
N LYS A 354 14.32 -36.46 -7.97
CA LYS A 354 12.96 -35.94 -8.18
C LYS A 354 12.95 -34.41 -8.30
N LYS A 355 13.88 -33.73 -7.65
CA LYS A 355 14.01 -32.27 -7.68
C LYS A 355 15.46 -31.87 -7.48
N ASN A 356 16.01 -31.06 -8.38
CA ASN A 356 17.33 -30.47 -8.25
C ASN A 356 17.26 -29.00 -8.69
N ARG A 357 17.26 -28.08 -7.72
CA ARG A 357 16.97 -26.67 -8.00
C ARG A 357 17.85 -25.72 -7.20
N LEU A 358 18.44 -24.76 -7.89
CA LEU A 358 19.07 -23.57 -7.32
C LEU A 358 18.07 -22.41 -7.35
N SER A 359 17.86 -21.78 -6.20
CA SER A 359 17.00 -20.59 -6.06
C SER A 359 17.88 -19.41 -5.69
N SER A 360 17.67 -18.26 -6.32
CA SER A 360 18.34 -17.00 -5.96
C SER A 360 17.30 -15.91 -5.70
N TYR A 361 17.58 -15.07 -4.72
CA TYR A 361 16.67 -14.04 -4.23
C TYR A 361 17.36 -12.69 -4.25
N PHE A 362 16.74 -11.71 -4.89
CA PHE A 362 17.27 -10.37 -5.04
C PHE A 362 16.26 -9.32 -4.62
N VAL A 363 16.76 -8.20 -4.12
CA VAL A 363 16.04 -6.92 -4.15
C VAL A 363 16.49 -6.15 -5.39
N GLN A 364 15.57 -5.46 -6.07
CA GLN A 364 15.85 -4.80 -7.33
C GLN A 364 15.30 -3.36 -7.41
N VAL A 365 16.05 -2.49 -8.07
CA VAL A 365 15.75 -1.09 -8.32
C VAL A 365 15.92 -0.80 -9.81
N PRO A 366 14.84 -0.42 -10.52
CA PRO A 366 14.89 -0.13 -11.94
C PRO A 366 15.30 1.32 -12.20
N LEU A 367 15.88 1.55 -13.36
CA LEU A 367 16.05 2.83 -14.01
C LEU A 367 15.69 2.66 -15.49
N LEU A 368 14.42 2.93 -15.83
CA LEU A 368 13.87 2.67 -17.17
C LEU A 368 13.37 3.96 -17.81
N LEU A 369 13.55 4.08 -19.11
CA LEU A 369 12.82 5.02 -19.94
C LEU A 369 11.55 4.32 -20.43
N ASP A 370 10.40 4.90 -20.12
CA ASP A 370 9.09 4.39 -20.44
C ASP A 370 8.40 5.31 -21.45
N PHE A 371 8.01 4.72 -22.57
CA PHE A 371 7.39 5.37 -23.71
C PHE A 371 5.94 4.91 -23.84
N ASN A 372 5.01 5.86 -23.86
CA ASN A 372 3.58 5.58 -24.00
C ASN A 372 3.06 6.26 -25.27
N THR A 373 2.27 5.57 -26.09
CA THR A 373 1.71 6.15 -27.33
C THR A 373 0.50 7.04 -27.09
N SER A 374 -0.15 6.92 -25.93
CA SER A 374 -1.35 7.65 -25.60
C SER A 374 -1.28 8.17 -24.16
N SER A 375 -1.89 9.33 -23.93
CA SER A 375 -2.13 9.87 -22.59
C SER A 375 -3.29 9.17 -21.87
N ASN A 376 -4.04 8.29 -22.55
CA ASN A 376 -5.04 7.42 -21.95
C ASN A 376 -4.47 6.01 -21.68
N PRO A 377 -4.27 5.63 -20.40
CA PRO A 377 -3.68 4.35 -20.00
C PRO A 377 -4.41 3.10 -20.50
N LYS A 378 -5.74 3.15 -20.62
CA LYS A 378 -6.54 1.99 -21.06
C LYS A 378 -6.36 1.67 -22.55
N LYS A 379 -5.80 2.60 -23.33
CA LYS A 379 -5.58 2.50 -24.78
C LYS A 379 -4.13 2.79 -25.18
N ALA A 380 -3.21 2.81 -24.21
CA ALA A 380 -1.81 3.08 -24.47
C ALA A 380 -1.09 1.78 -24.83
N PHE A 381 -0.37 1.83 -25.94
CA PHE A 381 0.76 0.93 -26.16
C PHE A 381 1.96 1.52 -25.42
N HIS A 382 2.71 0.65 -24.75
CA HIS A 382 3.83 1.07 -23.92
C HIS A 382 5.06 0.22 -24.16
N ILE A 383 6.22 0.88 -24.18
CA ILE A 383 7.53 0.26 -24.25
C ILE A 383 8.37 0.84 -23.13
N SER A 384 9.00 -0.01 -22.33
CA SER A 384 9.98 0.43 -21.33
C SER A 384 11.33 -0.21 -21.64
N VAL A 385 12.41 0.56 -21.54
CA VAL A 385 13.77 0.09 -21.78
C VAL A 385 14.72 0.72 -20.77
N GLY A 386 15.67 -0.04 -20.25
CA GLY A 386 16.69 0.51 -19.36
C GLY A 386 17.47 -0.55 -18.60
N VAL A 387 17.95 -0.18 -17.42
CA VAL A 387 18.78 -1.05 -16.58
C VAL A 387 18.09 -1.25 -15.24
N VAL A 388 18.17 -2.46 -14.69
CA VAL A 388 17.74 -2.77 -13.33
C VAL A 388 18.94 -3.20 -12.53
N GLY A 389 19.19 -2.51 -11.42
CA GLY A 389 20.18 -2.91 -10.43
C GLY A 389 19.57 -3.91 -9.45
N LYS A 390 20.27 -5.00 -9.17
CA LYS A 390 19.84 -6.06 -8.25
C LYS A 390 20.91 -6.29 -7.17
N TYR A 391 20.45 -6.52 -5.95
CA TYR A 391 21.30 -6.92 -4.82
C TYR A 391 20.89 -8.29 -4.29
N LEU A 392 21.85 -9.21 -4.19
CA LEU A 392 21.63 -10.59 -3.77
C LEU A 392 21.33 -10.66 -2.27
N LEU A 393 20.18 -11.22 -1.92
CA LEU A 393 19.77 -11.50 -0.55
C LEU A 393 20.18 -12.91 -0.11
N GLY A 394 20.28 -13.84 -1.06
CA GLY A 394 20.80 -15.17 -0.79
C GLY A 394 20.53 -16.18 -1.90
N GLY A 395 21.19 -17.32 -1.79
CA GLY A 395 20.98 -18.49 -2.63
C GLY A 395 20.54 -19.71 -1.81
N ARG A 396 19.77 -20.60 -2.44
CA ARG A 396 19.28 -21.83 -1.83
C ARG A 396 19.20 -22.96 -2.83
N THR A 397 19.90 -24.04 -2.55
CA THR A 397 19.78 -25.30 -3.29
C THR A 397 18.84 -26.25 -2.56
N LYS A 398 17.92 -26.86 -3.29
CA LYS A 398 17.02 -27.91 -2.78
C LYS A 398 17.12 -29.14 -3.67
N GLN A 399 17.47 -30.26 -3.05
CA GLN A 399 17.60 -31.56 -3.70
C GLN A 399 16.65 -32.55 -3.04
N ILE A 400 15.92 -33.32 -3.86
CA ILE A 400 15.12 -34.46 -3.42
C ILE A 400 15.57 -35.64 -4.25
N VAL A 401 16.10 -36.64 -3.57
CA VAL A 401 16.73 -37.81 -4.15
C VAL A 401 16.05 -39.06 -3.60
N GLU A 402 15.75 -40.01 -4.46
CA GLU A 402 15.26 -41.32 -4.07
C GLU A 402 16.37 -42.36 -4.25
N LYS A 403 16.60 -43.15 -3.20
CA LYS A 403 17.57 -44.26 -3.18
C LYS A 403 16.91 -45.45 -2.49
N ASN A 404 16.88 -46.60 -3.17
CA ASN A 404 16.34 -47.85 -2.63
C ASN A 404 14.91 -47.74 -2.06
N GLY A 405 14.05 -46.88 -2.64
CA GLY A 405 12.68 -46.64 -2.17
C GLY A 405 12.51 -45.56 -1.10
N ASP A 406 13.61 -45.09 -0.49
CA ASP A 406 13.60 -44.01 0.48
C ASP A 406 13.85 -42.65 -0.17
N THR A 407 13.11 -41.62 0.27
CA THR A 407 13.25 -40.24 -0.22
C THR A 407 14.07 -39.39 0.74
N TYR A 408 15.20 -38.89 0.26
CA TYR A 408 16.12 -38.01 0.98
C TYR A 408 15.98 -36.56 0.48
N LYS A 409 15.75 -35.63 1.40
CA LYS A 409 15.64 -34.19 1.11
C LYS A 409 16.83 -33.45 1.70
N SER A 410 17.57 -32.75 0.84
CA SER A 410 18.66 -31.87 1.24
C SER A 410 18.34 -30.43 0.87
N THR A 411 18.58 -29.50 1.78
CA THR A 411 18.49 -28.07 1.51
C THR A 411 19.73 -27.36 2.04
N ARG A 412 20.39 -26.59 1.19
CA ARG A 412 21.58 -25.80 1.54
C ARG A 412 21.34 -24.33 1.18
N ASN A 413 21.49 -23.44 2.16
CA ASN A 413 21.49 -22.01 1.94
C ASN A 413 22.94 -21.58 1.72
N ASP A 414 23.26 -21.16 0.51
CA ASP A 414 24.60 -20.76 0.12
C ASP A 414 24.47 -19.85 -1.11
N SER A 415 25.31 -18.84 -1.19
CA SER A 415 25.35 -17.91 -2.31
C SER A 415 26.21 -18.44 -3.45
N TYR A 416 26.98 -19.52 -3.26
CA TYR A 416 27.80 -20.16 -4.29
C TYR A 416 28.68 -19.19 -5.09
N ASN A 417 29.29 -18.21 -4.42
CA ASN A 417 30.06 -17.13 -5.06
C ASN A 417 29.30 -16.31 -6.11
N MET A 418 27.95 -16.30 -6.09
CA MET A 418 27.15 -15.40 -6.92
C MET A 418 27.57 -13.94 -6.72
N ASN A 419 27.49 -13.17 -7.80
CA ASN A 419 27.76 -11.75 -7.76
C ASN A 419 26.71 -11.04 -6.90
N PRO A 420 27.09 -10.35 -5.81
CA PRO A 420 26.14 -9.69 -4.94
C PRO A 420 25.43 -8.51 -5.63
N PHE A 421 26.03 -7.93 -6.66
CA PHE A 421 25.45 -6.84 -7.45
C PHE A 421 25.29 -7.29 -8.90
N GLN A 422 24.08 -7.22 -9.43
CA GLN A 422 23.80 -7.53 -10.83
C GLN A 422 23.16 -6.32 -11.51
N PHE A 423 23.57 -6.06 -12.74
CA PHE A 423 22.99 -5.05 -13.61
C PHE A 423 22.34 -5.77 -14.77
N THR A 424 21.05 -5.53 -14.99
CA THR A 424 20.31 -6.24 -16.03
C THR A 424 19.74 -5.26 -17.04
N GLY A 425 20.03 -5.47 -18.32
CA GLY A 425 19.30 -4.82 -19.40
C GLY A 425 17.86 -5.32 -19.38
N TYR A 426 16.91 -4.40 -19.41
CA TYR A 426 15.49 -4.68 -19.29
C TYR A 426 14.75 -4.03 -20.45
N VAL A 427 13.85 -4.80 -21.07
CA VAL A 427 12.89 -4.32 -22.05
C VAL A 427 11.52 -4.88 -21.72
N SER A 428 10.49 -4.05 -21.84
CA SER A 428 9.11 -4.49 -21.78
C SER A 428 8.28 -3.83 -22.86
N VAL A 429 7.30 -4.57 -23.37
CA VAL A 429 6.34 -4.09 -24.34
C VAL A 429 4.95 -4.55 -23.93
N GLY A 430 3.96 -3.68 -24.08
CA GLY A 430 2.61 -4.02 -23.70
C GLY A 430 1.56 -3.13 -24.32
N TYR A 431 0.32 -3.54 -24.10
CA TYR A 431 -0.85 -2.76 -24.45
C TYR A 431 -1.82 -2.82 -23.27
N SER A 432 -2.22 -1.66 -22.77
CA SER A 432 -3.13 -1.55 -21.63
C SER A 432 -2.58 -2.32 -20.41
N ASN A 433 -3.33 -3.29 -19.88
CA ASN A 433 -2.92 -4.04 -18.68
C ASN A 433 -1.94 -5.19 -18.97
N VAL A 434 -1.82 -5.63 -20.23
CA VAL A 434 -0.95 -6.76 -20.60
C VAL A 434 0.45 -6.25 -20.88
N THR A 435 1.46 -6.89 -20.30
CA THR A 435 2.86 -6.50 -20.47
C THR A 435 3.72 -7.74 -20.57
N LEU A 436 4.52 -7.80 -21.64
CA LEU A 436 5.58 -8.77 -21.83
C LEU A 436 6.90 -8.11 -21.41
N PHE A 437 7.78 -8.87 -20.79
CA PHE A 437 9.10 -8.38 -20.43
C PHE A 437 10.18 -9.39 -20.82
N ALA A 438 11.37 -8.85 -21.09
CA ALA A 438 12.59 -9.60 -21.21
C ALA A 438 13.70 -8.86 -20.47
N GLN A 439 14.53 -9.60 -19.75
CA GLN A 439 15.69 -9.05 -19.08
C GLN A 439 16.89 -9.98 -19.25
N THR A 440 18.09 -9.42 -19.35
CA THR A 440 19.34 -10.16 -19.40
C THR A 440 20.40 -9.45 -18.58
N ASN A 441 21.22 -10.21 -17.86
CA ASN A 441 22.31 -9.67 -17.09
C ASN A 441 23.41 -9.14 -18.01
N LEU A 442 23.92 -7.96 -17.66
CA LEU A 442 25.06 -7.32 -18.31
C LEU A 442 26.39 -7.76 -17.69
N ASN A 443 26.35 -8.35 -16.50
CA ASN A 443 27.50 -8.88 -15.77
C ASN A 443 27.28 -10.34 -15.37
N GLU A 444 28.38 -11.05 -15.13
CA GLU A 444 28.38 -12.47 -14.79
C GLU A 444 27.54 -12.80 -13.54
N MET A 445 26.88 -13.96 -13.57
CA MET A 445 26.13 -14.54 -12.46
C MET A 445 26.99 -14.72 -11.21
N PHE A 446 28.24 -15.11 -11.40
CA PHE A 446 29.22 -15.33 -10.35
C PHE A 446 30.17 -14.15 -10.22
N LYS A 447 30.84 -14.04 -9.07
CA LYS A 447 31.97 -13.13 -8.92
C LYS A 447 33.04 -13.51 -9.94
N HIS A 448 33.76 -12.51 -10.44
CA HIS A 448 34.78 -12.70 -11.46
C HIS A 448 35.74 -13.84 -11.11
N ASN A 449 35.90 -14.78 -12.04
CA ASN A 449 36.71 -16.02 -11.90
C ASN A 449 36.34 -16.94 -10.73
N LYS A 450 35.11 -16.82 -10.18
CA LYS A 450 34.62 -17.68 -9.08
C LYS A 450 33.50 -18.63 -9.47
N GLY A 451 33.25 -18.79 -10.76
CA GLY A 451 32.29 -19.72 -11.33
C GLY A 451 32.33 -19.67 -12.86
N PRO A 452 31.48 -20.46 -13.52
CA PRO A 452 31.32 -20.40 -14.97
C PRO A 452 30.80 -19.03 -15.42
N GLU A 453 31.27 -18.57 -16.57
CA GLU A 453 30.82 -17.33 -17.18
C GLU A 453 29.38 -17.51 -17.71
N LEU A 454 28.41 -17.02 -16.93
CA LEU A 454 26.98 -17.15 -17.23
C LEU A 454 26.27 -15.80 -17.08
N TYR A 455 25.35 -15.52 -17.99
CA TYR A 455 24.54 -14.31 -18.01
C TYR A 455 23.05 -14.67 -17.85
N PRO A 456 22.49 -14.53 -16.64
CA PRO A 456 21.08 -14.79 -16.37
C PRO A 456 20.13 -13.98 -17.24
N PHE A 457 19.05 -14.61 -17.69
CA PHE A 457 17.96 -13.94 -18.40
C PHE A 457 16.60 -14.39 -17.87
N SER A 458 15.58 -13.58 -18.12
CA SER A 458 14.19 -13.96 -17.89
C SER A 458 13.29 -13.35 -18.94
N VAL A 459 12.33 -14.12 -19.43
CA VAL A 459 11.30 -13.66 -20.38
C VAL A 459 9.94 -14.11 -19.86
N GLY A 460 8.97 -13.21 -19.85
CA GLY A 460 7.67 -13.53 -19.28
C GLY A 460 6.63 -12.44 -19.42
N VAL A 461 5.63 -12.52 -18.55
CA VAL A 461 4.44 -11.66 -18.58
C VAL A 461 4.17 -11.08 -17.20
N ARG A 462 3.52 -9.91 -17.17
CA ARG A 462 2.90 -9.38 -15.95
C ARG A 462 1.55 -10.06 -15.72
N LEU A 463 1.40 -10.72 -14.58
CA LEU A 463 0.17 -11.42 -14.19
C LEU A 463 -0.81 -10.49 -13.48
N ILE A 464 -0.31 -9.66 -12.57
CA ILE A 464 -1.12 -8.79 -11.72
C ILE A 464 -0.53 -7.39 -11.75
N ASN A 465 -1.38 -6.39 -11.92
CA ASN A 465 -1.03 -4.99 -11.73
C ASN A 465 -1.51 -4.55 -10.33
N PHE A 466 -0.68 -3.84 -9.58
CA PHE A 466 -1.01 -3.35 -8.23
C PHE A 466 -1.63 -1.93 -8.22
N ASN A 467 -2.09 -1.46 -9.38
CA ASN A 467 -2.77 -0.18 -9.56
C ASN A 467 -4.00 0.04 -8.69
#